data_AF-A0A935L549-F1
#
_entry.id   AF-A0A935L549-F1
#
_cell.length_a   1.000
_cell.length_b   1.000
_cell.length_c   1.000
_cell.angle_alpha   90.00
_cell.angle_beta   90.00
_cell.angle_gamma   90.00
#
_symmetry.space_group_name_H-M   'P 1'
#
loop_
_entity.id
_entity.type
_entity.pdbx_description
1 polymer ?
#
loop_
_entity_poly.entity_id
_entity_poly.type
_entity_poly.pdbx_seq_one_letter_code
_entity_poly.pdbx_strand_id
1 'polypeptide(L)'
;MIKFATLQLRDPDLAEDAVQEALAGALKNQRFFGGRSALKTWVFAILKNKIADALRQRSRIVTASSLGDADDDGETFAALFDARGHWHLSEQPAGWREPEASLRETQFWHVFEACLEGLPERQARVFMMREFVGLDADEICKALALSRTNLNVLLHRARLRLRACLENHWFVEGLR
;
A
#
# COMPACT_ATOMS: atom_id res chain seq x y z
N MET A 1 1.12 10.07 7.52
CA MET A 1 0.03 10.61 6.68
C MET A 1 0.58 11.09 5.34
N ILE A 2 1.60 11.96 5.32
CA ILE A 2 2.24 12.44 4.07
C ILE A 2 2.66 11.29 3.15
N LYS A 3 3.51 10.36 3.61
CA LYS A 3 3.92 9.20 2.80
C LYS A 3 2.76 8.40 2.20
N PHE A 4 1.69 8.19 2.98
CA PHE A 4 0.48 7.54 2.48
C PHE A 4 -0.17 8.36 1.36
N ALA A 5 -0.34 9.67 1.55
CA ALA A 5 -0.90 10.55 0.55
C ALA A 5 -0.01 10.66 -0.71
N THR A 6 1.32 10.73 -0.55
CA THR A 6 2.30 10.77 -1.65
C THR A 6 2.21 9.51 -2.51
N LEU A 7 2.15 8.32 -1.89
CA LEU A 7 1.96 7.06 -2.61
C LEU A 7 0.63 7.01 -3.36
N GLN A 8 -0.43 7.65 -2.85
CA GLN A 8 -1.74 7.64 -3.50
C GLN A 8 -1.87 8.66 -4.63
N LEU A 9 -1.31 9.85 -4.46
CA LEU A 9 -1.47 10.97 -5.39
C LEU A 9 -0.34 11.07 -6.39
N ARG A 10 0.83 10.48 -6.08
CA ARG A 10 2.07 10.55 -6.89
C ARG A 10 2.45 11.99 -7.23
N ASP A 11 2.10 12.90 -6.33
CA ASP A 11 2.31 14.34 -6.42
C ASP A 11 2.53 14.83 -4.98
N PRO A 12 3.72 15.36 -4.66
CA PRO A 12 4.07 15.75 -3.30
C PRO A 12 3.24 16.93 -2.80
N ASP A 13 2.90 17.89 -3.66
CA ASP A 13 2.15 19.08 -3.29
C ASP A 13 0.70 18.72 -2.97
N LEU A 14 0.06 17.91 -3.83
CA LEU A 14 -1.29 17.41 -3.57
C LEU A 14 -1.35 16.50 -2.33
N ALA A 15 -0.28 15.75 -2.07
CA ALA A 15 -0.18 14.93 -0.86
C ALA A 15 -0.09 15.78 0.40
N GLU A 16 0.66 16.87 0.36
CA GLU A 16 0.72 17.83 1.45
C GLU A 16 -0.64 18.47 1.69
N ASP A 17 -1.27 19.01 0.65
CA ASP A 17 -2.60 19.64 0.72
C ASP A 17 -3.64 18.68 1.30
N ALA A 18 -3.71 17.45 0.81
CA ALA A 18 -4.66 16.45 1.31
C ALA A 18 -4.46 16.16 2.82
N VAL A 19 -3.21 16.15 3.29
CA VAL A 19 -2.91 15.96 4.71
C VAL A 19 -3.25 17.18 5.53
N GLN A 20 -2.92 18.38 5.07
CA GLN A 20 -3.27 19.63 5.74
C GLN A 20 -4.80 19.76 5.88
N GLU A 21 -5.55 19.50 4.81
CA GLU A 21 -7.01 19.53 4.83
C GLU A 21 -7.60 18.47 5.76
N ALA A 22 -7.00 17.28 5.83
CA ALA A 22 -7.46 16.22 6.73
C ALA A 22 -7.28 16.60 8.20
N LEU A 23 -6.12 17.17 8.55
CA LEU A 23 -5.84 17.63 9.91
C LEU A 23 -6.71 18.82 10.29
N ALA A 24 -6.87 19.80 9.39
CA ALA A 24 -7.77 20.93 9.61
C ALA A 24 -9.23 20.47 9.76
N GLY A 25 -9.66 19.51 8.95
CA GLY A 25 -10.98 18.89 9.04
C GLY A 25 -11.20 18.15 10.35
N ALA A 26 -10.19 17.41 10.83
CA ALA A 26 -10.22 16.73 12.11
C ALA A 26 -10.35 17.72 13.27
N LEU A 27 -9.56 18.80 13.28
CA LEU A 27 -9.63 19.85 14.30
C LEU A 27 -11.00 20.52 14.32
N LYS A 28 -11.53 20.92 13.15
CA LYS A 28 -12.87 21.54 13.04
C LYS A 28 -13.99 20.63 13.54
N ASN A 29 -13.84 19.32 13.36
CA ASN A 29 -14.87 18.33 13.66
C ASN A 29 -14.56 17.49 14.90
N GLN A 30 -13.60 17.89 15.74
CA GLN A 30 -13.16 17.09 16.90
C GLN A 30 -14.32 16.70 17.82
N ARG A 31 -15.32 17.57 17.99
CA ARG A 31 -16.55 17.31 18.77
C ARG A 31 -17.41 16.13 18.25
N PHE A 32 -17.26 15.75 16.99
CA PHE A 32 -17.96 14.61 16.39
C PHE A 32 -17.18 13.30 16.50
N PHE A 33 -15.96 13.33 17.06
CA PHE A 33 -15.21 12.12 17.35
C PHE A 33 -15.86 11.36 18.51
N GLY A 34 -16.66 10.36 18.17
CA GLY A 34 -17.44 9.59 19.15
C GLY A 34 -16.66 8.51 19.92
N GLY A 35 -15.32 8.49 19.87
CA GLY A 35 -14.48 7.57 20.65
C GLY A 35 -14.61 6.07 20.30
N ARG A 36 -15.33 5.72 19.23
CA ARG A 36 -15.55 4.32 18.80
C ARG A 36 -14.36 3.69 18.08
N SER A 37 -13.32 4.47 17.80
CA SER A 37 -12.06 4.04 17.19
C SER A 37 -10.92 4.87 17.75
N ALA A 38 -9.67 4.46 17.53
CA ALA A 38 -8.52 5.30 17.86
C ALA A 38 -8.56 6.61 17.07
N LEU A 39 -8.11 7.71 17.67
CA LEU A 39 -8.08 9.04 17.03
C LEU A 39 -7.35 9.00 15.68
N LYS A 40 -6.23 8.27 15.62
CA LYS A 40 -5.45 8.07 14.39
C LYS A 40 -6.31 7.48 13.27
N THR A 41 -7.10 6.44 13.56
CA THR A 41 -8.00 5.80 12.60
C THR A 41 -9.03 6.79 12.06
N TRP A 42 -9.61 7.60 12.94
CA TRP A 42 -10.59 8.62 12.54
C TRP A 42 -9.98 9.70 11.64
N VAL A 43 -8.81 10.25 12.00
CA VAL A 43 -8.11 11.26 11.19
C VAL A 43 -7.71 10.69 9.82
N PHE A 44 -7.24 9.44 9.77
CA PHE A 44 -6.92 8.78 8.51
C PHE A 44 -8.16 8.51 7.64
N ALA A 45 -9.33 8.28 8.23
CA ALA A 45 -10.58 8.18 7.48
C ALA A 45 -10.93 9.51 6.78
N ILE A 46 -10.67 10.65 7.45
CA ILE A 46 -10.81 11.98 6.83
C ILE A 46 -9.80 12.15 5.69
N LEU A 47 -8.52 11.82 5.91
CA LEU A 47 -7.48 11.86 4.87
C LEU A 47 -7.83 11.02 3.65
N LYS A 48 -8.36 9.81 3.85
CA LYS A 48 -8.80 8.95 2.76
C LYS A 48 -9.87 9.62 1.90
N ASN A 49 -10.83 10.31 2.50
CA ASN A 49 -11.84 11.05 1.75
C ASN A 49 -11.19 12.19 0.93
N LYS A 50 -10.24 12.92 1.52
CA LYS A 50 -9.50 13.98 0.81
C LYS A 50 -8.70 13.47 -0.38
N ILE A 51 -7.98 12.36 -0.21
CA ILE A 51 -7.25 11.70 -1.31
C ILE A 51 -8.23 11.22 -2.39
N ALA A 52 -9.35 10.61 -2.01
CA ALA A 52 -10.35 10.14 -2.96
C ALA A 52 -10.97 11.29 -3.76
N ASP A 53 -11.23 12.42 -3.12
CA ASP A 53 -11.74 13.63 -3.78
C ASP A 53 -10.71 14.21 -4.75
N ALA A 54 -9.44 14.32 -4.36
CA ALA A 54 -8.34 14.77 -5.23
C ALA A 54 -8.18 13.85 -6.46
N LEU A 55 -8.23 12.53 -6.27
CA LEU A 55 -8.17 11.56 -7.37
C LEU A 55 -9.38 11.67 -8.32
N ARG A 56 -10.60 11.86 -7.79
CA ARG A 56 -11.81 12.09 -8.60
C ARG A 56 -11.76 13.37 -9.42
N GLN A 57 -11.20 14.44 -8.83
CA GLN A 57 -11.02 15.71 -9.53
C GLN A 57 -10.02 15.55 -10.68
N ARG A 58 -8.94 14.80 -10.46
CA ARG A 58 -7.94 14.48 -11.47
C ARG A 58 -8.48 13.54 -12.57
N SER A 59 -9.30 12.54 -12.24
CA SER A 59 -9.90 11.65 -13.23
C SER A 59 -10.90 12.37 -14.15
N ARG A 60 -11.57 13.42 -13.65
CA ARG A 60 -12.42 14.29 -14.48
C ARG A 60 -11.61 15.12 -15.49
N ILE A 61 -10.34 15.40 -15.21
CA ILE A 61 -9.44 16.16 -16.07
C ILE A 61 -8.72 15.25 -17.09
N VAL A 62 -8.48 13.97 -16.76
CA VAL A 62 -7.67 13.02 -17.56
C VAL A 62 -8.52 12.02 -18.36
N THR A 63 -9.71 12.42 -18.84
CA THR A 63 -10.52 11.55 -19.72
C THR A 63 -9.93 11.51 -21.13
N ALA A 64 -8.82 10.78 -21.34
CA ALA A 64 -8.34 10.39 -22.67
C ALA A 64 -7.29 9.26 -22.68
N SER A 65 -6.58 8.95 -21.59
CA SER A 65 -5.48 7.97 -21.67
C SER A 65 -5.13 7.33 -20.33
N SER A 66 -5.79 6.21 -19.99
CA SER A 66 -5.21 5.12 -19.19
C SER A 66 -6.26 4.00 -18.99
N LEU A 67 -6.77 3.46 -20.10
CA LEU A 67 -7.35 2.12 -20.10
C LEU A 67 -6.25 1.19 -20.60
N GLY A 68 -5.42 0.71 -19.68
CA GLY A 68 -4.32 -0.16 -20.04
C GLY A 68 -3.35 -0.30 -18.88
N ASP A 69 -3.71 -1.15 -17.92
CA ASP A 69 -2.70 -2.07 -17.43
C ASP A 69 -3.41 -3.41 -17.29
N ALA A 70 -3.06 -4.33 -18.18
CA ALA A 70 -3.59 -5.68 -18.16
C ALA A 70 -3.08 -6.33 -16.87
N ASP A 71 -4.01 -6.79 -16.03
CA ASP A 71 -3.76 -7.67 -14.88
C ASP A 71 -3.25 -9.06 -15.36
N ASP A 72 -2.20 -9.09 -16.19
CA ASP A 72 -1.56 -10.32 -16.71
C ASP A 72 -0.34 -10.73 -15.86
N ASP A 73 -0.46 -10.51 -14.54
CA ASP A 73 0.54 -10.94 -13.55
C ASP A 73 0.31 -12.40 -13.11
N GLY A 74 -0.81 -13.02 -13.50
CA GLY A 74 -1.23 -14.33 -13.00
C GLY A 74 -0.21 -15.44 -13.29
N GLU A 75 0.38 -15.41 -14.48
CA GLU A 75 1.37 -16.40 -14.93
C GLU A 75 2.71 -16.28 -14.20
N THR A 76 3.17 -15.04 -13.93
CA THR A 76 4.43 -14.80 -13.22
C THR A 76 4.42 -15.34 -11.79
N PHE A 77 3.30 -15.18 -11.08
CA PHE A 77 3.18 -15.73 -9.73
C PHE A 77 2.91 -17.24 -9.70
N ALA A 78 2.25 -17.79 -10.72
CA ALA A 78 2.02 -19.23 -10.82
C ALA A 78 3.35 -20.00 -10.91
N ALA A 79 4.38 -19.42 -11.54
CA ALA A 79 5.72 -20.01 -11.62
C ALA A 79 6.46 -20.15 -10.28
N LEU A 80 6.02 -19.44 -9.22
CA LEU A 80 6.61 -19.54 -7.89
C LEU A 80 6.16 -20.80 -7.13
N PHE A 81 5.02 -21.37 -7.52
CA PHE A 81 4.38 -22.46 -6.81
C PHE A 81 4.22 -23.70 -7.68
N ASP A 82 4.41 -24.88 -7.09
CA ASP A 82 4.13 -26.15 -7.74
C ASP A 82 2.62 -26.38 -7.93
N ALA A 83 2.26 -27.43 -8.66
CA ALA A 83 0.85 -27.80 -8.89
C ALA A 83 0.06 -28.14 -7.60
N ARG A 84 0.72 -28.27 -6.46
CA ARG A 84 0.13 -28.53 -5.14
C ARG A 84 0.04 -27.26 -4.28
N GLY A 85 0.50 -26.11 -4.80
CA GLY A 85 0.49 -24.83 -4.10
C GLY A 85 1.66 -24.63 -3.13
N HIS A 86 2.70 -25.46 -3.18
CA HIS A 86 3.92 -25.27 -2.40
C HIS A 86 4.95 -24.46 -3.19
N TRP A 87 5.87 -23.82 -2.49
CA TRP A 87 6.99 -23.12 -3.12
C TRP A 87 7.84 -24.07 -3.96
N HIS A 88 8.24 -23.63 -5.14
CA HIS A 88 9.35 -24.25 -5.84
C HIS A 88 10.64 -24.09 -5.03
N LEU A 89 11.48 -25.12 -4.99
CA LEU A 89 12.74 -25.15 -4.22
C LEU A 89 13.69 -23.98 -4.56
N SER A 90 13.72 -23.52 -5.81
CA SER A 90 14.54 -22.39 -6.26
C SER A 90 13.97 -21.03 -5.85
N GLU A 91 12.66 -20.94 -5.73
CA GLU A 91 11.92 -19.73 -5.40
C GLU A 91 11.58 -19.66 -3.91
N GLN A 92 12.03 -20.65 -3.13
CA GLN A 92 11.69 -20.73 -1.73
C GLN A 92 12.29 -19.53 -0.99
N PRO A 93 11.44 -18.80 -0.27
CA PRO A 93 11.86 -17.84 0.73
C PRO A 93 13.12 -18.16 1.55
N ALA A 94 14.18 -17.36 1.45
CA ALA A 94 15.23 -17.41 2.46
C ALA A 94 14.69 -16.88 3.81
N GLY A 95 15.18 -17.47 4.91
CA GLY A 95 14.94 -16.94 6.25
C GLY A 95 15.78 -15.69 6.49
N TRP A 96 15.12 -14.55 6.72
CA TRP A 96 15.81 -13.32 7.11
C TRP A 96 16.40 -13.51 8.50
N ARG A 97 17.72 -13.32 8.66
CA ARG A 97 18.43 -13.61 9.92
C ARG A 97 18.07 -12.66 11.06
N GLU A 98 18.03 -11.36 10.79
CA GLU A 98 17.75 -10.34 11.83
C GLU A 98 16.80 -9.22 11.33
N PRO A 99 15.56 -9.57 10.93
CA PRO A 99 14.63 -8.58 10.41
C PRO A 99 14.27 -7.49 11.43
N GLU A 100 14.23 -7.82 12.72
CA GLU A 100 13.94 -6.84 13.79
C GLU A 100 15.06 -5.80 13.99
N ALA A 101 16.31 -6.21 13.80
CA ALA A 101 17.45 -5.30 13.90
C ALA A 101 17.41 -4.27 12.75
N SER A 102 17.08 -4.72 11.53
CA SER A 102 16.95 -3.86 10.35
C SER A 102 15.91 -2.75 10.52
N LEU A 103 14.84 -2.96 11.29
CA LEU A 103 13.82 -1.93 11.55
C LEU A 103 14.37 -0.69 12.29
N ARG A 104 15.49 -0.84 12.99
CA ARG A 104 16.16 0.25 13.72
C ARG A 104 17.03 1.10 12.79
N GLU A 105 17.34 0.61 11.61
CA GLU A 105 18.20 1.29 10.65
C GLU A 105 17.39 2.23 9.76
N THR A 106 17.79 3.50 9.67
CA THR A 106 17.09 4.47 8.80
C THR A 106 17.21 4.10 7.31
N GLN A 107 18.30 3.43 6.92
CA GLN A 107 18.54 3.02 5.54
C GLN A 107 17.54 1.95 5.08
N PHE A 108 17.14 1.03 5.98
CA PHE A 108 16.10 0.04 5.71
C PHE A 108 14.81 0.70 5.23
N TRP A 109 14.40 1.80 5.86
CA TRP A 109 13.16 2.49 5.50
C TRP A 109 13.23 3.15 4.13
N HIS A 110 14.39 3.63 3.68
CA HIS A 110 14.58 4.12 2.31
C HIS A 110 14.44 3.00 1.28
N VAL A 111 15.02 1.83 1.54
CA VAL A 111 14.88 0.67 0.65
C VAL A 111 13.45 0.15 0.64
N PHE A 112 12.80 0.09 1.80
CA PHE A 112 11.40 -0.28 1.92
C PHE A 112 10.48 0.67 1.15
N GLU A 113 10.75 1.98 1.20
CA GLU A 113 10.02 2.99 0.44
C GLU A 113 10.22 2.82 -1.06
N ALA A 114 11.45 2.63 -1.53
CA ALA A 114 11.73 2.33 -2.92
C ALA A 114 11.02 1.05 -3.40
N CYS A 115 11.01 0.00 -2.57
CA CYS A 115 10.26 -1.22 -2.86
C CYS A 115 8.76 -0.98 -2.93
N LEU A 116 8.18 -0.17 -2.04
CA LEU A 116 6.76 0.21 -2.08
C LEU A 116 6.40 1.02 -3.33
N GLU A 117 7.27 1.93 -3.76
CA GLU A 117 7.08 2.72 -4.98
C GLU A 117 7.15 1.86 -6.25
N GLY A 118 7.93 0.77 -6.22
CA GLY A 118 8.01 -0.22 -7.30
C GLY A 118 6.80 -1.16 -7.41
N LEU A 119 5.82 -1.11 -6.48
CA LEU A 119 4.63 -1.96 -6.57
C LEU A 119 3.61 -1.42 -7.59
N PRO A 120 2.86 -2.33 -8.26
CA PRO A 120 1.69 -1.94 -9.04
C PRO A 120 0.70 -1.14 -8.19
N GLU A 121 0.12 -0.09 -8.75
CA GLU A 121 -0.65 0.92 -8.02
C GLU A 121 -1.77 0.31 -7.16
N ARG A 122 -2.52 -0.65 -7.72
CA ARG A 122 -3.62 -1.33 -7.02
C ARG A 122 -3.12 -2.15 -5.82
N GLN A 123 -1.98 -2.82 -5.97
CA GLN A 123 -1.37 -3.64 -4.93
C GLN A 123 -0.81 -2.75 -3.81
N ALA A 124 -0.06 -1.70 -4.15
CA ALA A 124 0.46 -0.72 -3.19
C ALA A 124 -0.68 -0.05 -2.41
N ARG A 125 -1.75 0.38 -3.09
CA ARG A 125 -2.92 1.01 -2.48
C ARG A 125 -3.59 0.11 -1.45
N VAL A 126 -3.89 -1.13 -1.84
CA VAL A 126 -4.53 -2.11 -0.96
C VAL A 126 -3.65 -2.46 0.24
N PHE A 127 -2.34 -2.67 0.02
CA PHE A 127 -1.38 -2.96 1.08
C PHE A 127 -1.30 -1.83 2.10
N MET A 128 -1.15 -0.58 1.64
CA MET A 128 -1.10 0.59 2.52
C MET A 128 -2.40 0.80 3.30
N MET A 129 -3.56 0.60 2.65
CA MET A 129 -4.86 0.68 3.32
C MET A 129 -5.01 -0.36 4.43
N ARG A 130 -4.47 -1.56 4.25
CA ARG A 130 -4.53 -2.63 5.24
C ARG A 130 -3.51 -2.44 6.36
N GLU A 131 -2.23 -2.26 6.03
CA GLU A 131 -1.13 -2.37 7.00
C GLU A 131 -0.79 -1.02 7.66
N PHE A 132 -0.92 0.11 6.94
CA PHE A 132 -0.57 1.44 7.48
C PHE A 132 -1.77 2.20 8.03
N VAL A 133 -2.89 2.15 7.31
CA VAL A 133 -4.13 2.81 7.72
C VAL A 133 -4.90 1.97 8.73
N GLY A 134 -4.75 0.64 8.67
CA GLY A 134 -5.43 -0.29 9.57
C GLY A 134 -6.91 -0.51 9.23
N LEU A 135 -7.30 -0.33 7.96
CA LEU A 135 -8.68 -0.58 7.54
C LEU A 135 -9.00 -2.07 7.54
N ASP A 136 -10.25 -2.39 7.87
CA ASP A 136 -10.73 -3.74 7.75
C ASP A 136 -10.94 -4.15 6.28
N ALA A 137 -11.06 -5.45 6.04
CA ALA A 137 -11.20 -5.96 4.68
C ALA A 137 -12.48 -5.46 4.01
N ASP A 138 -13.55 -5.27 4.77
CA ASP A 138 -14.87 -4.90 4.25
C ASP A 138 -14.92 -3.40 3.89
N GLU A 139 -14.24 -2.55 4.65
CA GLU A 139 -14.00 -1.13 4.40
C GLU A 139 -13.16 -0.90 3.14
N ILE A 140 -12.13 -1.75 2.92
CA ILE A 140 -11.32 -1.70 1.70
C ILE A 140 -12.14 -2.14 0.49
N CYS A 141 -12.88 -3.26 0.60
CA CYS A 141 -13.74 -3.77 -0.46
C CYS A 141 -14.79 -2.73 -0.88
N LYS A 142 -15.48 -2.12 0.08
CA LYS A 142 -16.46 -1.04 -0.18
C LYS A 142 -15.83 0.18 -0.84
N ALA A 143 -14.65 0.59 -0.37
CA ALA A 143 -14.02 1.81 -0.86
C ALA A 143 -13.44 1.67 -2.27
N LEU A 144 -12.98 0.48 -2.65
CA LEU A 144 -12.35 0.23 -3.94
C LEU A 144 -13.26 -0.55 -4.92
N ALA A 145 -14.51 -0.84 -4.52
CA ALA A 145 -15.45 -1.67 -5.28
C ALA A 145 -14.84 -3.03 -5.67
N LEU A 146 -14.17 -3.69 -4.71
CA LEU A 146 -13.51 -4.98 -4.90
C LEU A 146 -14.27 -6.10 -4.18
N SER A 147 -14.16 -7.32 -4.68
CA SER A 147 -14.58 -8.52 -3.94
C SER A 147 -13.51 -8.89 -2.90
N ARG A 148 -13.94 -9.60 -1.84
CA ARG A 148 -13.02 -10.09 -0.79
C ARG A 148 -11.93 -11.00 -1.38
N THR A 149 -12.29 -11.82 -2.36
CA THR A 149 -11.34 -12.69 -3.08
C THR A 149 -10.28 -11.87 -3.80
N ASN A 150 -10.69 -10.84 -4.55
CA ASN A 150 -9.75 -9.97 -5.26
C ASN A 150 -8.83 -9.20 -4.28
N LEU A 151 -9.39 -8.69 -3.18
CA LEU A 151 -8.62 -8.05 -2.11
C LEU A 151 -7.52 -8.97 -1.57
N ASN A 152 -7.84 -10.22 -1.26
CA ASN A 152 -6.87 -11.19 -0.74
C ASN A 152 -5.76 -11.47 -1.77
N VAL A 153 -6.11 -11.61 -3.05
CA VAL A 153 -5.14 -11.79 -4.14
C VAL A 153 -4.20 -10.59 -4.25
N LEU A 154 -4.73 -9.36 -4.23
CA LEU A 154 -3.92 -8.14 -4.29
C LEU A 154 -2.99 -8.01 -3.08
N LEU A 155 -3.48 -8.29 -1.87
CA LEU A 155 -2.65 -8.27 -0.65
C LEU A 155 -1.55 -9.33 -0.69
N HIS A 156 -1.87 -10.54 -1.15
CA HIS A 156 -0.89 -11.61 -1.28
C HIS A 156 0.22 -11.22 -2.26
N ARG A 157 -0.15 -10.75 -3.47
CA ARG A 157 0.80 -10.30 -4.49
C ARG A 157 1.67 -9.14 -4.01
N ALA A 158 1.07 -8.15 -3.33
CA ALA A 158 1.80 -7.04 -2.74
C ALA A 158 2.89 -7.51 -1.77
N ARG A 159 2.56 -8.44 -0.86
CA ARG A 159 3.51 -9.00 0.11
C ARG A 159 4.63 -9.77 -0.57
N LEU A 160 4.33 -10.58 -1.57
CA LEU A 160 5.34 -11.34 -2.30
C LEU A 160 6.33 -10.41 -3.03
N ARG A 161 5.84 -9.38 -3.71
CA ARG A 161 6.71 -8.40 -4.40
C ARG A 161 7.58 -7.63 -3.41
N LEU A 162 7.00 -7.13 -2.32
CA LEU A 162 7.76 -6.43 -1.28
C LEU A 162 8.84 -7.32 -0.69
N ARG A 163 8.50 -8.57 -0.40
CA ARG A 163 9.43 -9.56 0.12
C ARG A 163 10.58 -9.82 -0.85
N ALA A 164 10.30 -10.11 -2.13
CA ALA A 164 11.34 -10.33 -3.13
C ALA A 164 12.24 -9.09 -3.31
N CYS A 165 11.64 -7.89 -3.30
CA CYS A 165 12.39 -6.64 -3.39
C CYS A 165 13.33 -6.44 -2.20
N LEU A 166 12.83 -6.61 -0.96
CA LEU A 166 13.64 -6.47 0.26
C LEU A 166 14.72 -7.56 0.36
N GLU A 167 14.41 -8.77 -0.08
CA GLU A 167 15.37 -9.88 -0.13
C GLU A 167 16.54 -9.50 -1.03
N ASN A 168 16.28 -8.97 -2.22
CA ASN A 168 17.34 -8.59 -3.17
C ASN A 168 18.12 -7.33 -2.78
N HIS A 169 17.46 -6.29 -2.27
CA HIS A 169 18.07 -4.96 -2.09
C HIS A 169 18.53 -4.67 -0.65
N TRP A 170 18.12 -5.47 0.33
CA TRP A 170 18.53 -5.27 1.73
C TRP A 170 19.20 -6.50 2.30
N PHE A 171 18.52 -7.64 2.26
CA PHE A 171 19.01 -8.85 2.94
C PHE A 171 20.11 -9.60 2.18
N VAL A 172 20.15 -9.52 0.85
CA VAL A 172 21.23 -10.09 0.01
C VAL A 172 22.36 -9.09 -0.20
N GLU A 173 22.05 -7.80 -0.36
CA GLU A 173 23.06 -6.76 -0.61
C GLU A 173 23.82 -6.36 0.67
N GLY A 174 23.16 -6.32 1.84
CA GLY A 174 23.79 -6.08 3.14
C GLY A 174 24.65 -7.23 3.68
N LEU A 175 24.77 -8.34 2.93
CA LEU A 175 25.69 -9.45 3.23
C LEU A 175 27.06 -9.28 2.55
N ARG A 176 27.29 -8.19 1.81
CA ARG A 176 28.58 -7.84 1.20
C ARG A 176 29.30 -6.73 1.97
#